data_AF-A0A954P0L5-F1
#
_entry.id   AF-A0A954P0L5-F1
#
_cell.length_a   1.000
_cell.length_b   1.000
_cell.length_c   1.000
_cell.angle_alpha   90.00
_cell.angle_beta   90.00
_cell.angle_gamma   90.00
#
_symmetry.space_group_name_H-M   'P 1'
#
loop_
_entity.id
_entity.type
_entity.pdbx_description
1 polymer ?
#
loop_
_entity_poly.entity_id
_entity_poly.type
_entity_poly.pdbx_seq_one_letter_code
_entity_poly.pdbx_strand_id
1 'polypeptide(L)'
;ARVRAANVLSGPDGEFKGDRENFISDVRQALYASKLCSYAQGFVQLDAAAKEFGWKLNNGDIAMLWRGGCIIRSRFLGDIKAAFEKQPELENLLLDDFFSSAINQAQPSWRRVVSTAVQLGLPVPGFAAALSYYDGYRQARLPANLLQAQRDYFGAHTYQRLDKPVEETFHTDWIRERTLDS
;
A
#
# COMPACT_ATOMS: atom_id res chain seq x y z
N ALA A 1 -27.90 0.26 11.79
CA ALA A 1 -26.84 0.31 12.83
C ALA A 1 -26.15 1.67 12.89
N ARG A 2 -25.54 2.18 11.80
CA ARG A 2 -24.81 3.47 11.79
C ARG A 2 -25.59 4.68 12.34
N VAL A 3 -26.87 4.82 12.00
CA VAL A 3 -27.73 5.91 12.53
C VAL A 3 -27.83 5.86 14.05
N ARG A 4 -27.91 4.66 14.65
CA ARG A 4 -27.89 4.52 16.12
C ARG A 4 -26.51 4.79 16.71
N ALA A 5 -25.44 4.34 16.02
CA ALA A 5 -24.06 4.54 16.46
C ALA A 5 -23.71 6.03 16.61
N ALA A 6 -24.23 6.88 15.72
CA ALA A 6 -24.04 8.34 15.78
C ALA A 6 -24.57 9.00 17.07
N ASN A 7 -25.49 8.33 17.78
CA ASN A 7 -26.04 8.85 19.04
C ASN A 7 -25.30 8.35 20.29
N VAL A 8 -24.35 7.41 20.15
CA VAL A 8 -23.66 6.77 21.30
C VAL A 8 -22.13 6.85 21.21
N LEU A 9 -21.58 7.07 20.01
CA LEU A 9 -20.14 7.23 19.79
C LEU A 9 -19.84 8.70 19.50
N SER A 10 -18.91 9.26 20.27
CA SER A 10 -18.39 10.62 20.05
C SER A 10 -17.20 10.61 19.10
N GLY A 11 -17.03 11.69 18.34
CA GLY A 11 -15.87 11.97 17.50
C GLY A 11 -15.33 13.38 17.77
N PRO A 12 -14.21 13.76 17.14
CA PRO A 12 -13.73 15.13 17.19
C PRO A 12 -14.76 16.10 16.56
N ASP A 13 -14.81 17.33 17.07
CA ASP A 13 -15.74 18.40 16.66
C ASP A 13 -15.01 19.59 16.01
N GLY A 14 -13.74 19.42 15.66
CA GLY A 14 -12.92 20.44 15.03
C GLY A 14 -13.35 20.76 13.60
N GLU A 15 -13.06 21.98 13.17
CA GLU A 15 -13.21 22.42 11.79
C GLU A 15 -11.84 22.63 11.12
N PHE A 16 -11.80 22.51 9.80
CA PHE A 16 -10.59 22.83 9.04
C PHE A 16 -10.37 24.36 9.02
N LYS A 17 -9.27 24.81 9.63
CA LYS A 17 -8.90 26.24 9.72
C LYS A 17 -7.78 26.65 8.75
N GLY A 18 -7.38 25.76 7.84
CA GLY A 18 -6.32 26.03 6.85
C GLY A 18 -6.84 26.72 5.59
N ASP A 19 -5.93 26.94 4.65
CA ASP A 19 -6.26 27.47 3.32
C ASP A 19 -7.01 26.40 2.49
N ARG A 20 -8.25 26.72 2.14
CA ARG A 20 -9.15 25.85 1.37
C ARG A 20 -8.61 25.53 -0.02
N GLU A 21 -8.09 26.51 -0.75
CA GLU A 21 -7.65 26.31 -2.14
C GLU A 21 -6.42 25.39 -2.19
N ASN A 22 -5.48 25.63 -1.28
CA ASN A 22 -4.33 24.75 -1.10
C ASN A 22 -4.75 23.33 -0.69
N PHE A 23 -5.74 23.19 0.20
CA PHE A 23 -6.22 21.87 0.62
C PHE A 23 -6.94 21.11 -0.50
N ILE A 24 -7.66 21.81 -1.39
CA ILE A 24 -8.25 21.18 -2.60
C ILE A 24 -7.16 20.60 -3.49
N SER A 25 -6.05 21.34 -3.69
CA SER A 25 -4.90 20.83 -4.44
C SER A 25 -4.28 19.61 -3.73
N ASP A 26 -4.22 19.62 -2.40
CA ASP A 26 -3.73 18.49 -1.63
C ASP A 26 -4.60 17.24 -1.78
N VAL A 27 -5.92 17.39 -1.73
CA VAL A 27 -6.88 16.30 -1.95
C VAL A 27 -6.74 15.73 -3.36
N ARG A 28 -6.54 16.58 -4.37
CA ARG A 28 -6.28 16.13 -5.75
C ARG A 28 -5.02 15.25 -5.85
N GLN A 29 -3.94 15.63 -5.17
CA GLN A 29 -2.70 14.82 -5.13
C GLN A 29 -2.90 13.53 -4.34
N ALA A 30 -3.59 13.56 -3.20
CA ALA A 30 -3.92 12.38 -2.41
C ALA A 30 -4.73 11.35 -3.22
N LEU A 31 -5.74 11.82 -3.95
CA LEU A 31 -6.55 11.00 -4.85
C LEU A 31 -5.69 10.38 -5.95
N TYR A 32 -4.82 11.18 -6.57
CA TYR A 32 -3.96 10.69 -7.63
C TYR A 32 -2.99 9.63 -7.12
N ALA A 33 -2.25 9.89 -6.04
CA ALA A 33 -1.33 8.93 -5.41
C ALA A 33 -2.05 7.63 -5.01
N SER A 34 -3.22 7.74 -4.39
CA SER A 34 -4.01 6.56 -3.99
C SER A 34 -4.45 5.74 -5.20
N LYS A 35 -4.81 6.41 -6.31
CA LYS A 35 -5.10 5.74 -7.58
C LYS A 35 -3.87 5.01 -8.13
N LEU A 36 -2.68 5.61 -8.09
CA LEU A 36 -1.44 4.95 -8.52
C LEU A 36 -1.22 3.65 -7.75
N CYS A 37 -1.31 3.68 -6.42
CA CYS A 37 -1.17 2.50 -5.58
C CYS A 37 -2.19 1.41 -5.89
N SER A 38 -3.46 1.78 -6.10
CA SER A 38 -4.52 0.81 -6.40
C SER A 38 -4.29 0.10 -7.73
N TYR A 39 -3.82 0.80 -8.76
CA TYR A 39 -3.47 0.16 -10.03
C TYR A 39 -2.20 -0.68 -9.92
N ALA A 40 -1.18 -0.21 -9.21
CA ALA A 40 0.03 -0.99 -8.94
C ALA A 40 -0.29 -2.33 -8.27
N GLN A 41 -1.15 -2.33 -7.24
CA GLN A 41 -1.63 -3.55 -6.58
C GLN A 41 -2.41 -4.46 -7.54
N GLY A 42 -3.26 -3.89 -8.40
CA GLY A 42 -4.03 -4.65 -9.39
C GLY A 42 -3.13 -5.39 -10.39
N PHE A 43 -2.07 -4.76 -10.89
CA PHE A 43 -1.12 -5.41 -11.80
C PHE A 43 -0.26 -6.47 -11.10
N VAL A 44 0.20 -6.22 -9.87
CA VAL A 44 0.87 -7.26 -9.06
C VAL A 44 -0.04 -8.48 -8.86
N GLN A 45 -1.34 -8.27 -8.66
CA GLN A 45 -2.30 -9.36 -8.53
C GLN A 45 -2.50 -10.12 -9.85
N LEU A 46 -2.51 -9.43 -11.00
CA LEU A 46 -2.57 -10.08 -12.31
C LEU A 46 -1.34 -10.95 -12.55
N ASP A 47 -0.14 -10.47 -12.20
CA ASP A 47 1.10 -11.23 -12.35
C ASP A 47 1.14 -12.46 -11.45
N ALA A 48 0.68 -12.32 -10.20
CA ALA A 48 0.53 -13.45 -9.29
C ALA A 48 -0.44 -14.51 -9.85
N ALA A 49 -1.57 -14.09 -10.42
CA ALA A 49 -2.52 -15.00 -11.08
C ALA A 49 -1.93 -15.64 -12.33
N ALA A 50 -1.19 -14.87 -13.15
CA ALA A 50 -0.52 -15.39 -14.34
C ALA A 50 0.47 -16.51 -13.98
N LYS A 51 1.25 -16.31 -12.91
CA LYS A 51 2.18 -17.31 -12.38
C LYS A 51 1.46 -18.56 -11.87
N GLU A 52 0.42 -18.38 -11.05
CA GLU A 52 -0.34 -19.48 -10.46
C GLU A 52 -1.02 -20.36 -11.53
N PHE A 53 -1.61 -19.74 -12.55
CA PHE A 53 -2.39 -20.44 -13.57
C PHE A 53 -1.62 -20.73 -14.86
N GLY A 54 -0.33 -20.37 -14.93
CA GLY A 54 0.50 -20.53 -16.13
C GLY A 54 0.01 -19.71 -17.33
N TRP A 55 -0.69 -18.59 -17.10
CA TRP A 55 -1.16 -17.71 -18.16
C TRP A 55 -0.05 -16.79 -18.65
N LYS A 56 -0.04 -16.52 -19.95
CA LYS A 56 0.82 -15.52 -20.56
C LYS A 56 0.04 -14.22 -20.71
N LEU A 57 -0.06 -13.47 -19.62
CA LEU A 57 -0.70 -12.15 -19.65
C LEU A 57 0.25 -11.11 -20.26
N ASN A 58 -0.31 -10.19 -21.05
CA ASN A 58 0.40 -8.99 -21.51
C ASN A 58 -0.20 -7.77 -20.82
N ASN A 59 0.50 -7.26 -19.80
CA ASN A 59 0.01 -6.15 -18.99
C ASN A 59 -0.16 -4.84 -19.77
N GLY A 60 0.67 -4.60 -20.79
CA GLY A 60 0.52 -3.45 -21.69
C GLY A 60 -0.76 -3.52 -22.53
N ASP A 61 -1.08 -4.69 -23.07
CA ASP A 61 -2.30 -4.91 -23.85
C ASP A 61 -3.56 -4.83 -22.97
N ILE A 62 -3.50 -5.40 -21.76
CA ILE A 62 -4.59 -5.28 -20.77
C ILE A 62 -4.87 -3.80 -20.46
N ALA A 63 -3.83 -3.00 -20.20
CA ALA A 63 -3.98 -1.57 -19.97
C ALA A 63 -4.59 -0.84 -21.18
N MET A 64 -4.20 -1.24 -22.40
CA MET A 64 -4.73 -0.66 -23.63
C MET A 64 -6.22 -1.00 -23.85
N LEU A 65 -6.61 -2.24 -23.59
CA LEU A 65 -8.01 -2.67 -23.66
C LEU A 65 -8.90 -1.87 -22.70
N TRP A 66 -8.40 -1.55 -21.51
CA TRP A 66 -9.13 -0.71 -20.56
C TRP A 66 -9.14 0.78 -20.92
N ARG A 67 -8.36 1.23 -21.91
CA ARG A 67 -8.31 2.63 -22.30
C ARG A 67 -9.59 3.11 -23.00
N GLY A 68 -10.38 2.20 -23.57
CA GLY A 68 -11.63 2.49 -24.26
C GLY A 68 -12.77 1.57 -23.83
N GLY A 69 -14.02 2.05 -23.96
CA GLY A 69 -15.23 1.23 -23.74
C GLY A 69 -15.58 0.91 -22.28
N CYS A 70 -14.60 0.71 -21.40
CA CYS A 70 -14.87 0.36 -20.00
C CYS A 70 -15.11 1.59 -19.10
N ILE A 71 -15.62 1.35 -17.87
CA ILE A 71 -15.93 2.40 -16.88
C ILE A 71 -14.67 3.12 -16.37
N ILE A 72 -13.56 2.39 -16.23
CA ILE A 72 -12.32 2.91 -15.63
C ILE A 72 -11.40 3.65 -16.62
N ARG A 73 -11.87 3.83 -17.87
CA ARG A 73 -11.11 4.48 -18.95
C ARG A 73 -10.55 5.84 -18.50
N SER A 74 -9.26 6.06 -18.73
CA SER A 74 -8.61 7.33 -18.43
C SER A 74 -7.31 7.48 -19.21
N ARG A 75 -6.83 8.73 -19.38
CA ARG A 75 -5.52 9.00 -20.02
C ARG A 75 -4.36 8.25 -19.33
N PHE A 76 -4.49 8.09 -18.01
CA PHE A 76 -3.59 7.34 -17.13
C PHE A 76 -3.28 5.89 -17.59
N LEU A 77 -4.20 5.22 -18.26
CA LEU A 77 -3.95 3.87 -18.79
C LEU A 77 -2.93 3.86 -19.94
N GLY A 78 -2.75 4.99 -20.62
CA GLY A 78 -1.67 5.17 -21.58
C GLY A 78 -0.30 5.15 -20.92
N ASP A 79 -0.17 5.75 -19.73
CA ASP A 79 1.08 5.78 -18.97
C ASP A 79 1.44 4.36 -18.46
N ILE A 80 0.44 3.58 -18.04
CA ILE A 80 0.61 2.16 -17.66
C ILE A 80 1.12 1.34 -18.85
N LYS A 81 0.50 1.49 -20.03
CA LYS A 81 0.95 0.82 -21.25
C LYS A 81 2.41 1.18 -21.55
N ALA A 82 2.76 2.47 -21.50
CA ALA A 82 4.11 2.93 -21.77
C ALA A 82 5.14 2.32 -20.80
N ALA A 83 4.80 2.19 -19.51
CA ALA A 83 5.66 1.54 -18.52
C ALA A 83 5.93 0.07 -18.88
N PHE A 84 4.91 -0.71 -19.23
CA PHE A 84 5.07 -2.11 -19.64
C PHE A 84 5.69 -2.29 -21.03
N GLU A 85 5.54 -1.32 -21.94
CA GLU A 85 6.29 -1.34 -23.22
C GLU A 85 7.78 -1.11 -23.01
N LYS A 86 8.14 -0.24 -22.05
CA LYS A 86 9.53 0.01 -21.66
C LYS A 86 10.13 -1.20 -20.94
N GLN A 87 9.39 -1.80 -20.01
CA GLN A 87 9.82 -2.96 -19.23
C GLN A 87 8.66 -3.98 -19.11
N PRO A 88 8.58 -4.98 -20.00
CA PRO A 88 7.49 -5.96 -19.99
C PRO A 88 7.39 -6.80 -18.71
N GLU A 89 8.53 -7.03 -18.03
CA GLU A 89 8.63 -7.79 -16.78
C GLU A 89 8.69 -6.86 -15.56
N LEU A 90 8.08 -5.67 -15.62
CA LEU A 90 8.05 -4.73 -14.51
C LEU A 90 7.27 -5.30 -13.32
N GLU A 91 7.97 -5.58 -12.22
CA GLU A 91 7.38 -6.21 -11.02
C GLU A 91 6.31 -5.36 -10.34
N ASN A 92 6.42 -4.03 -10.47
CA ASN A 92 5.47 -3.09 -9.87
C ASN A 92 5.51 -1.75 -10.60
N LEU A 93 4.35 -1.19 -10.92
CA LEU A 93 4.23 0.11 -11.58
C LEU A 93 4.96 1.23 -10.83
N LEU A 94 5.04 1.19 -9.50
CA LEU A 94 5.72 2.22 -8.70
C LEU A 94 7.24 2.28 -8.93
N LEU A 95 7.83 1.29 -9.61
CA LEU A 95 9.25 1.27 -9.98
C LEU A 95 9.52 1.94 -11.33
N ASP A 96 8.50 2.24 -12.13
CA ASP A 96 8.67 3.02 -13.35
C ASP A 96 8.92 4.52 -13.04
N ASP A 97 9.69 5.19 -13.90
CA ASP A 97 10.12 6.58 -13.70
C ASP A 97 8.96 7.58 -13.62
N PHE A 98 7.90 7.38 -14.43
CA PHE A 98 6.74 8.27 -14.41
C PHE A 98 5.99 8.12 -13.08
N PHE A 99 5.71 6.88 -12.68
CA PHE A 99 4.94 6.59 -11.47
C PHE A 99 5.69 6.95 -10.20
N SER A 100 6.99 6.63 -10.13
CA SER A 100 7.85 6.98 -9.00
C SER A 100 7.97 8.51 -8.87
N SER A 101 8.15 9.24 -9.98
CA SER A 101 8.17 10.71 -9.96
C SER A 101 6.83 11.29 -9.50
N ALA A 102 5.72 10.80 -10.06
CA ALA A 102 4.38 11.25 -9.71
C ALA A 102 4.04 11.03 -8.23
N ILE A 103 4.32 9.83 -7.69
CA ILE A 103 4.01 9.52 -6.29
C ILE A 103 4.92 10.27 -5.31
N ASN A 104 6.20 10.47 -5.66
CA ASN A 104 7.13 11.25 -4.84
C ASN A 104 6.73 12.73 -4.76
N GLN A 105 6.19 13.30 -5.84
CA GLN A 105 5.64 14.65 -5.83
C GLN A 105 4.33 14.75 -5.03
N ALA A 106 3.48 13.73 -5.10
CA ALA A 106 2.15 13.73 -4.47
C ALA A 106 2.18 13.39 -2.97
N GLN A 107 3.16 12.62 -2.49
CA GLN A 107 3.15 12.10 -1.11
C GLN A 107 3.08 13.18 0.00
N PRO A 108 3.66 14.39 -0.10
CA PRO A 108 3.54 15.38 0.97
C PRO A 108 2.10 15.85 1.16
N SER A 109 1.42 16.16 0.04
CA SER A 109 -0.01 16.50 0.03
C SER A 109 -0.87 15.35 0.53
N TRP A 110 -0.57 14.14 0.09
CA TRP A 110 -1.28 12.94 0.51
C TRP A 110 -1.23 12.72 2.03
N ARG A 111 -0.05 12.88 2.64
CA ARG A 111 0.14 12.79 4.10
C ARG A 111 -0.63 13.87 4.85
N ARG A 112 -0.65 15.11 4.34
CA ARG A 112 -1.47 16.20 4.92
C ARG A 112 -2.95 15.83 4.91
N VAL A 113 -3.47 15.35 3.79
CA VAL A 113 -4.89 14.94 3.68
C VAL A 113 -5.24 13.83 4.66
N VAL A 114 -4.42 12.77 4.73
CA VAL A 114 -4.68 11.65 5.66
C VAL A 114 -4.60 12.13 7.11
N SER A 115 -3.58 12.93 7.47
CA SER A 115 -3.44 13.45 8.83
C SER A 115 -4.61 14.36 9.23
N THR A 116 -4.99 15.30 8.37
CA THR A 116 -6.13 16.19 8.61
C THR A 116 -7.43 15.40 8.72
N ALA A 117 -7.68 14.45 7.81
CA ALA A 117 -8.88 13.62 7.87
C ALA A 117 -8.97 12.82 9.18
N VAL A 118 -7.86 12.23 9.63
CA VAL A 118 -7.81 11.49 10.91
C VAL A 118 -8.08 12.41 12.10
N GLN A 119 -7.45 13.59 12.15
CA GLN A 119 -7.68 14.57 13.22
C GLN A 119 -9.13 15.08 13.27
N LEU A 120 -9.77 15.22 12.12
CA LEU A 120 -11.16 15.65 11.99
C LEU A 120 -12.17 14.49 12.04
N GLY A 121 -11.72 13.25 12.27
CA GLY A 121 -12.62 12.08 12.37
C GLY A 121 -13.31 11.70 11.05
N LEU A 122 -12.75 12.11 9.91
CA LEU A 122 -13.30 11.83 8.58
C LEU A 122 -12.80 10.46 8.05
N PRO A 123 -13.70 9.54 7.67
CA PRO A 123 -13.30 8.24 7.18
C PRO A 123 -12.72 8.34 5.76
N VAL A 124 -11.43 8.08 5.62
CA VAL A 124 -10.71 8.05 4.33
C VAL A 124 -10.01 6.71 4.07
N PRO A 125 -10.73 5.57 4.14
CA PRO A 125 -10.12 4.23 4.12
C PRO A 125 -9.27 3.98 2.86
N GLY A 126 -9.72 4.48 1.69
CA GLY A 126 -8.95 4.35 0.44
C GLY A 126 -7.61 5.10 0.47
N PHE A 127 -7.59 6.33 1.00
CA PHE A 127 -6.36 7.12 1.09
C PHE A 127 -5.42 6.56 2.14
N ALA A 128 -5.94 6.19 3.32
CA ALA A 128 -5.14 5.65 4.40
C ALA A 128 -4.53 4.29 4.03
N ALA A 129 -5.32 3.38 3.46
CA ALA A 129 -4.81 2.06 3.08
C ALA A 129 -3.77 2.13 1.96
N ALA A 130 -3.99 2.98 0.95
CA ALA A 130 -2.99 3.17 -0.09
C ALA A 130 -1.69 3.78 0.47
N LEU A 131 -1.76 4.69 1.45
CA LEU A 131 -0.57 5.29 2.08
C LEU A 131 0.21 4.25 2.88
N SER A 132 -0.50 3.42 3.66
CA SER A 132 0.08 2.30 4.37
C SER A 132 0.74 1.29 3.43
N TYR A 133 0.13 1.00 2.26
CA TYR A 133 0.74 0.17 1.23
C TYR A 133 2.03 0.80 0.68
N TYR A 134 2.00 2.08 0.31
CA TYR A 134 3.19 2.78 -0.21
C TYR A 134 4.34 2.78 0.79
N ASP A 135 4.05 3.14 2.06
CA ASP A 135 5.04 3.13 3.12
C ASP A 135 5.52 1.71 3.45
N GLY A 136 4.65 0.70 3.39
CA GLY A 136 5.03 -0.69 3.58
C GLY A 136 5.94 -1.20 2.45
N TYR A 137 5.60 -0.90 1.21
CA TYR A 137 6.30 -1.40 0.02
C TYR A 137 7.71 -0.81 -0.12
N ARG A 138 7.92 0.47 0.24
CA ARG A 138 9.22 1.13 0.12
C ARG A 138 10.20 0.83 1.28
N GLN A 139 9.77 0.11 2.31
CA GLN A 139 10.61 -0.21 3.46
C GLN A 139 11.29 -1.56 3.26
N ALA A 140 12.62 -1.56 3.15
CA ALA A 140 13.40 -2.79 3.05
C ALA A 140 13.29 -3.69 4.29
N ARG A 141 12.94 -3.12 5.45
CA ARG A 141 12.72 -3.84 6.71
C ARG A 141 11.39 -3.44 7.31
N LEU A 142 10.48 -4.39 7.40
CA LEU A 142 9.18 -4.25 8.08
C LEU A 142 9.23 -4.89 9.47
N PRO A 143 8.32 -4.50 10.39
CA PRO A 143 8.22 -5.09 11.72
C PRO A 143 7.72 -6.55 11.72
N ALA A 144 7.71 -7.22 10.57
CA ALA A 144 7.34 -8.64 10.44
C ALA A 144 8.29 -9.57 11.20
N ASN A 145 9.49 -9.11 11.56
CA ASN A 145 10.39 -9.83 12.47
C ASN A 145 9.78 -10.06 13.86
N LEU A 146 9.05 -9.07 14.41
CA LEU A 146 8.34 -9.25 15.68
C LEU A 146 7.20 -10.26 15.54
N LEU A 147 6.50 -10.26 14.41
CA LEU A 147 5.47 -11.27 14.12
C LEU A 147 6.07 -12.68 14.04
N GLN A 148 7.24 -12.84 13.41
CA GLN A 148 7.95 -14.12 13.40
C GLN A 148 8.36 -14.55 14.81
N ALA A 149 8.91 -13.63 15.62
CA ALA A 149 9.25 -13.91 17.01
C ALA A 149 8.03 -14.34 17.84
N GLN A 150 6.88 -13.68 17.68
CA GLN A 150 5.64 -14.05 18.36
C GLN A 150 5.19 -15.47 17.96
N ARG A 151 5.16 -15.78 16.65
CA ARG A 151 4.79 -17.10 16.15
C ARG A 151 5.71 -18.21 16.67
N ASP A 152 7.01 -17.94 16.72
CA ASP A 152 7.98 -18.89 17.28
C ASP A 152 7.78 -19.06 18.80
N TYR A 153 7.51 -17.96 19.51
CA TYR A 153 7.28 -17.96 20.96
C TYR A 153 6.09 -18.85 21.38
N PHE A 154 4.90 -18.62 20.82
CA PHE A 154 3.70 -19.33 21.29
C PHE A 154 3.43 -20.64 20.55
N GLY A 155 4.10 -20.89 19.41
CA GLY A 155 3.75 -21.98 18.50
C GLY A 155 4.92 -22.75 17.90
N ALA A 156 6.17 -22.46 18.29
CA ALA A 156 7.38 -23.09 17.74
C ALA A 156 7.40 -23.12 16.20
N HIS A 157 6.86 -22.08 15.58
CA HIS A 157 6.71 -21.99 14.12
C HIS A 157 8.03 -21.74 13.38
N THR A 158 9.15 -21.59 14.09
CA THR A 158 10.47 -21.24 13.56
C THR A 158 10.50 -19.87 12.87
N TYR A 159 11.69 -19.37 12.58
CA TYR A 159 11.92 -18.16 11.81
C TYR A 159 13.25 -18.23 11.03
N GLN A 160 13.41 -17.36 10.04
CA GLN A 160 14.67 -17.18 9.29
C GLN A 160 15.45 -15.99 9.82
N ARG A 161 16.78 -16.02 9.68
CA ARG A 161 17.67 -14.93 10.09
C ARG A 161 18.27 -14.21 8.89
N LEU A 162 18.56 -12.92 9.06
CA LEU A 162 19.13 -12.08 8.00
C LEU A 162 20.63 -12.33 7.75
N ASP A 163 21.33 -12.92 8.71
CA ASP A 163 22.76 -13.23 8.65
C ASP A 163 23.05 -14.69 8.24
N LYS A 164 22.02 -15.41 7.78
CA LYS A 164 22.07 -16.82 7.43
C LYS A 164 21.42 -17.07 6.07
N PRO A 165 21.76 -18.19 5.38
CA PRO A 165 21.04 -18.62 4.18
C PRO A 165 19.53 -18.69 4.44
N VAL A 166 18.73 -18.32 3.44
CA VAL A 166 17.27 -18.23 3.58
C VAL A 166 16.63 -19.61 3.78
N GLU A 167 17.31 -20.67 3.38
CA GLU A 167 16.86 -22.05 3.54
C GLU A 167 16.98 -22.55 4.99
N GLU A 168 17.78 -21.88 5.83
CA GLU A 168 17.96 -22.25 7.23
C GLU A 168 16.84 -21.69 8.12
N THR A 169 16.31 -22.53 9.01
CA THR A 169 15.28 -22.16 9.99
C THR A 169 15.81 -22.30 11.41
N PHE A 170 15.33 -21.41 12.29
CA PHE A 170 15.75 -21.30 13.68
C PHE A 170 14.52 -21.37 14.59
N HIS A 171 14.68 -22.04 15.72
CA HIS A 171 13.75 -21.99 16.83
C HIS A 171 14.50 -21.47 18.06
N THR A 172 13.86 -20.59 18.84
CA THR A 172 14.42 -20.11 20.10
C THR A 172 13.60 -20.68 21.26
N ASP A 173 14.26 -21.21 22.29
CA ASP A 173 13.60 -21.59 23.53
C ASP A 173 13.36 -20.33 24.39
N TRP A 174 12.31 -19.59 24.05
CA TRP A 174 12.01 -18.30 24.67
C TRP A 174 11.73 -18.38 26.18
N ILE A 175 11.27 -19.53 26.67
CA ILE A 175 10.99 -19.74 28.09
C ILE A 175 12.30 -19.87 28.85
N ARG A 176 13.26 -20.61 28.30
CA ARG A 176 14.59 -20.76 28.88
C ARG A 176 15.40 -19.46 28.85
N GLU A 177 15.28 -18.69 27.78
CA GLU A 177 15.97 -17.40 27.62
C GLU A 177 15.34 -16.27 28.48
N ARG A 178 14.17 -16.51 29.09
CA ARG A 178 13.54 -15.55 29.98
C ARG A 178 14.31 -15.49 31.32
N THR A 179 15.31 -14.64 31.40
CA THR A 179 15.85 -14.19 32.69
C THR A 179 14.83 -13.25 33.33
N LEU A 180 14.15 -13.71 34.36
CA LEU A 180 13.43 -12.82 35.26
C LEU A 180 14.50 -12.09 36.08
N ASP A 181 14.63 -10.77 35.90
CA ASP A 181 15.32 -9.95 36.88
C ASP A 181 14.58 -10.13 38.21
N SER A 182 15.22 -10.82 39.16
CA SER A 182 14.79 -10.98 40.54
C SER A 182 15.16 -9.76 41.37
#